data_AF-A0A497RLA8-F1
#
_entry.id   AF-A0A497RLA8-F1
#
_cell.length_a   1.000
_cell.length_b   1.000
_cell.length_c   1.000
_cell.angle_alpha   90.00
_cell.angle_beta   90.00
_cell.angle_gamma   90.00
#
_symmetry.space_group_name_H-M   'P 1'
#
loop_
_entity.id
_entity.type
_entity.pdbx_description
1 polymer ?
#
loop_
_entity_poly.entity_id
_entity_poly.type
_entity_poly.pdbx_seq_one_letter_code
_entity_poly.pdbx_strand_id
1 'polypeptide(L)'
;MTDWVKEVEKEKEKIKKWKIEDRLSYLAKLTFMNGTVASSVAGWQQWLSNAITMQNFSEEELKKLVDEFEKITLAFLDLDIKYTKFLKNRLEKKKKKENKEQKSYIS
;
A
#
# COMPACT_ATOMS: atom_id res chain seq x y z
N MET A 1 3.46 -21.61 -12.54
CA MET A 1 3.90 -21.09 -11.22
C MET A 1 5.25 -20.36 -11.27
N THR A 2 6.19 -20.80 -12.11
CA THR A 2 7.52 -20.15 -12.28
C THR A 2 7.47 -18.71 -12.79
N ASP A 3 6.41 -18.32 -13.50
CA ASP A 3 6.35 -17.00 -14.14
C ASP A 3 5.93 -15.89 -13.17
N TRP A 4 4.96 -16.17 -12.27
CA TRP A 4 4.50 -15.21 -11.26
C TRP A 4 5.60 -14.82 -10.26
N VAL A 5 6.36 -15.79 -9.76
CA VAL A 5 7.47 -15.52 -8.82
C VAL A 5 8.51 -14.62 -9.49
N LYS A 6 8.88 -14.90 -10.75
CA LYS A 6 9.82 -14.09 -11.52
C LYS A 6 9.30 -12.66 -11.76
N GLU A 7 8.00 -12.51 -11.99
CA GLU A 7 7.36 -11.20 -12.13
C GLU A 7 7.47 -10.40 -10.84
N VAL A 8 7.10 -10.97 -9.69
CA VAL A 8 7.20 -10.31 -8.38
C VAL A 8 8.66 -9.97 -8.04
N GLU A 9 9.62 -10.84 -8.35
CA GLU A 9 11.05 -10.57 -8.18
C GLU A 9 11.53 -9.38 -9.04
N LYS A 10 11.09 -9.33 -10.31
CA LYS A 10 11.41 -8.23 -11.22
C LYS A 10 10.85 -6.90 -10.71
N GLU A 11 9.62 -6.89 -10.21
CA GLU A 11 9.00 -5.70 -9.62
C GLU A 11 9.73 -5.25 -8.35
N LYS A 12 10.09 -6.18 -7.47
CA LYS A 12 10.89 -5.92 -6.27
C LYS A 12 12.24 -5.28 -6.61
N GLU A 13 12.94 -5.81 -7.61
CA GLU A 13 14.23 -5.25 -8.05
C GLU A 13 14.06 -3.87 -8.69
N LYS A 14 12.99 -3.66 -9.46
CA LYS A 14 12.65 -2.33 -10.00
C LYS A 14 12.44 -1.33 -8.87
N ILE A 15 11.69 -1.67 -7.81
CA ILE A 15 11.45 -0.79 -6.65
C ILE A 15 12.77 -0.40 -5.97
N LYS A 16 13.67 -1.37 -5.75
CA LYS A 16 14.97 -1.14 -5.11
C LYS A 16 15.87 -0.22 -5.94
N LYS A 17 15.93 -0.43 -7.26
CA LYS A 17 16.82 0.32 -8.16
C LYS A 17 16.25 1.67 -8.61
N TRP A 18 14.96 1.94 -8.37
CA TRP A 18 14.32 3.18 -8.80
C TRP A 18 14.90 4.40 -8.06
N LYS A 19 15.61 5.25 -8.82
CA LYS A 19 16.16 6.54 -8.37
C LYS A 19 15.11 7.64 -8.43
N ILE A 20 15.08 8.48 -7.40
CA ILE A 20 14.17 9.62 -7.34
C ILE A 20 14.90 10.87 -7.82
N GLU A 21 14.38 11.48 -8.89
CA GLU A 21 14.98 12.67 -9.50
C GLU A 21 14.21 13.94 -9.11
N ASP A 22 12.89 13.85 -9.00
CA ASP A 22 12.03 14.98 -8.71
C ASP A 22 10.73 14.58 -7.96
N ARG A 23 9.85 15.57 -7.74
CA ARG A 23 8.55 15.35 -7.09
C ARG A 23 7.67 14.36 -7.87
N LEU A 24 7.70 14.38 -9.20
CA LEU A 24 6.91 13.46 -10.02
C LEU A 24 7.41 12.03 -9.90
N SER A 25 8.72 11.84 -9.75
CA SER A 25 9.38 10.56 -9.50
C SER A 25 8.91 9.92 -8.19
N TYR A 26 8.72 10.71 -7.14
CA TYR A 26 8.11 10.22 -5.89
C TYR A 26 6.69 9.69 -6.12
N LEU A 27 5.85 10.45 -6.84
CA LEU A 27 4.49 10.03 -7.16
C LEU A 27 4.48 8.78 -8.03
N ALA A 28 5.31 8.71 -9.06
CA ALA A 28 5.42 7.56 -9.94
C ALA A 28 5.84 6.30 -9.17
N LYS A 29 6.84 6.41 -8.28
CA LYS A 29 7.29 5.28 -7.45
C LYS A 29 6.20 4.83 -6.47
N LEU A 30 5.49 5.77 -5.83
CA LEU A 30 4.36 5.44 -4.93
C LEU A 30 3.23 4.73 -5.68
N THR A 31 2.82 5.25 -6.83
CA THR A 31 1.79 4.62 -7.68
C THR A 31 2.20 3.22 -8.10
N PHE A 32 3.46 3.03 -8.51
CA PHE A 32 3.98 1.72 -8.89
C PHE A 32 3.96 0.73 -7.72
N MET A 33 4.49 1.12 -6.55
CA MET A 33 4.49 0.27 -5.36
C MET A 33 3.07 -0.14 -4.94
N ASN A 34 2.12 0.80 -4.95
CA ASN A 34 0.73 0.52 -4.62
C ASN A 34 0.11 -0.49 -5.62
N GLY A 35 0.38 -0.33 -6.92
CA GLY A 35 -0.06 -1.26 -7.95
C GLY A 35 0.52 -2.67 -7.77
N THR A 36 1.83 -2.77 -7.51
CA THR A 36 2.51 -4.05 -7.21
C THR A 36 1.90 -4.74 -5.99
N VAL A 37 1.65 -4.01 -4.90
CA VAL A 37 0.99 -4.56 -3.71
C VAL A 37 -0.42 -5.06 -4.04
N ALA A 38 -1.22 -4.27 -4.77
CA ALA A 38 -2.58 -4.66 -5.16
C ALA A 38 -2.59 -5.94 -6.02
N SER A 39 -1.68 -6.05 -6.99
CA SER A 39 -1.50 -7.25 -7.80
C SER A 39 -1.14 -8.47 -6.96
N SER A 40 -0.20 -8.31 -6.02
CA SER A 40 0.19 -9.37 -5.10
C SER A 40 -0.97 -9.83 -4.21
N VAL A 41 -1.77 -8.89 -3.69
CA VAL A 41 -2.95 -9.21 -2.88
C VAL A 41 -4.00 -9.96 -3.69
N ALA A 42 -4.22 -9.61 -4.96
CA ALA A 42 -5.12 -10.34 -5.84
C ALA A 42 -4.68 -11.81 -6.04
N GLY A 43 -3.37 -12.06 -6.19
CA GLY A 43 -2.81 -13.41 -6.23
C GLY A 43 -3.05 -14.20 -4.93
N TRP A 44 -2.84 -13.56 -3.78
CA TRP A 44 -3.17 -14.15 -2.47
C TRP A 44 -4.66 -14.48 -2.34
N GLN A 45 -5.55 -13.60 -2.82
CA GLN A 45 -6.98 -13.85 -2.79
C GLN A 45 -7.37 -15.10 -3.60
N GLN A 46 -6.70 -15.34 -4.74
CA GLN A 46 -6.93 -16.56 -5.53
C GLN A 46 -6.46 -17.82 -4.78
N TRP A 47 -5.33 -17.75 -4.07
CA TRP A 47 -4.85 -18.88 -3.26
C TRP A 47 -5.78 -19.17 -2.09
N LEU A 48 -6.12 -18.14 -1.31
CA LEU A 48 -6.94 -18.26 -0.09
C LEU A 48 -8.38 -18.71 -0.39
N SER A 49 -8.90 -18.40 -1.58
CA SER A 49 -10.22 -18.86 -2.01
C SER A 49 -10.23 -20.27 -2.60
N ASN A 50 -9.06 -20.89 -2.81
CA ASN A 50 -8.94 -22.24 -3.36
C ASN A 50 -8.59 -23.26 -2.28
N ALA A 51 -9.59 -24.02 -1.82
CA ALA A 51 -9.42 -25.06 -0.81
C ALA A 51 -8.40 -26.15 -1.20
N ILE A 52 -8.27 -26.48 -2.49
CA ILE A 52 -7.31 -27.48 -3.00
C ILE A 52 -5.87 -26.97 -2.87
N THR A 53 -5.65 -25.66 -2.97
CA THR A 53 -4.35 -25.05 -2.69
C THR A 53 -4.08 -25.05 -1.19
N MET A 54 -5.07 -24.63 -0.39
CA MET A 54 -4.92 -24.44 1.05
C MET A 54 -4.75 -25.75 1.83
N GLN A 55 -5.31 -26.88 1.36
CA GLN A 55 -5.11 -28.20 1.98
C GLN A 55 -3.64 -28.69 1.95
N ASN A 56 -2.77 -28.09 1.13
CA ASN A 56 -1.35 -28.47 1.08
C ASN A 56 -0.53 -27.88 2.25
N PHE A 57 -1.12 -26.99 3.05
CA PHE A 57 -0.46 -26.43 4.23
C PHE A 57 -0.85 -27.21 5.47
N SER A 58 0.13 -27.53 6.31
CA SER A 58 -0.10 -28.00 7.67
C SER A 58 -0.63 -26.89 8.58
N GLU A 59 -1.21 -27.26 9.72
CA GLU A 59 -1.69 -26.29 10.70
C GLU A 59 -0.55 -25.40 11.24
N GLU A 60 0.63 -25.97 11.47
CA GLU A 60 1.81 -25.23 11.91
C GLU A 60 2.30 -24.22 10.86
N GLU A 61 2.24 -24.57 9.57
CA GLU A 61 2.58 -23.64 8.48
C GLU A 61 1.54 -22.52 8.36
N LEU A 62 0.25 -22.84 8.52
CA LEU A 62 -0.81 -21.83 8.52
C LEU A 62 -0.66 -20.86 9.70
N LYS A 63 -0.32 -21.35 10.89
CA LYS A 63 -0.05 -20.49 12.06
C LYS A 63 1.08 -19.52 11.78
N LYS A 64 2.22 -20.01 11.27
CA LYS A 64 3.36 -19.16 10.89
C LYS A 64 2.98 -18.15 9.81
N LEU A 65 2.23 -18.58 8.80
CA LEU A 65 1.78 -17.70 7.72
C LEU A 65 0.90 -16.58 8.26
N VAL A 66 -0.04 -16.87 9.17
CA VAL A 66 -0.88 -15.86 9.82
C VAL A 66 -0.03 -14.85 10.60
N ASP A 67 0.91 -15.31 11.42
CA ASP A 67 1.78 -14.42 12.22
C ASP A 67 2.62 -13.47 11.34
N GLU A 68 3.09 -13.95 10.19
CA GLU A 68 3.85 -13.13 9.23
C GLU A 68 2.94 -12.15 8.48
N PHE A 69 1.78 -12.61 8.02
CA PHE A 69 0.84 -11.80 7.25
C PHE A 69 0.20 -10.69 8.12
N GLU A 70 -0.08 -10.99 9.39
CA GLU A 70 -0.61 -10.02 10.36
C GLU A 70 0.32 -8.82 10.53
N LYS A 71 1.62 -9.06 10.72
CA LYS A 71 2.62 -7.99 10.89
C LYS A 71 2.65 -7.04 9.70
N ILE A 72 2.62 -7.59 8.49
CA ILE A 72 2.63 -6.80 7.25
C ILE A 72 1.32 -6.03 7.10
N THR A 73 0.19 -6.65 7.42
CA THR A 73 -1.14 -6.04 7.36
C THR A 73 -1.24 -4.85 8.31
N LEU A 74 -0.85 -5.02 9.57
CA LEU A 74 -0.88 -3.94 10.56
C LEU A 74 0.03 -2.78 10.15
N ALA A 75 1.24 -3.05 9.68
CA ALA A 75 2.16 -2.01 9.21
C ALA A 75 1.61 -1.21 8.02
N PHE A 76 0.91 -1.88 7.09
CA PHE A 76 0.28 -1.22 5.95
C PHE A 76 -0.91 -0.36 6.38
N LEU A 77 -1.76 -0.85 7.29
CA LEU A 77 -2.90 -0.10 7.82
C LEU A 77 -2.46 1.12 8.65
N ASP A 78 -1.40 1.00 9.44
CA ASP A 78 -0.81 2.12 10.18
C ASP A 78 -0.33 3.23 9.24
N LEU A 79 0.28 2.85 8.11
CA LEU A 79 0.71 3.79 7.08
C LEU A 79 -0.49 4.53 6.46
N ASP A 80 -1.54 3.79 6.07
CA ASP A 80 -2.76 4.37 5.51
C ASP A 80 -3.41 5.35 6.49
N ILE A 81 -3.67 4.91 7.72
CA ILE A 81 -4.28 5.73 8.78
C ILE A 81 -3.47 7.02 8.99
N LYS A 82 -2.15 6.92 9.06
CA LYS A 82 -1.25 8.07 9.27
C LYS A 82 -1.40 9.11 8.15
N TYR A 83 -1.28 8.69 6.90
CA TYR A 83 -1.27 9.64 5.76
C TYR A 83 -2.67 10.11 5.37
N THR A 84 -3.70 9.30 5.57
CA THR A 84 -5.10 9.70 5.40
C THR A 84 -5.49 10.77 6.44
N LYS A 85 -5.13 10.59 7.72
CA LYS A 85 -5.31 11.63 8.75
C LYS A 85 -4.53 12.90 8.43
N PHE A 86 -3.29 12.78 8.00
CA PHE A 86 -2.45 13.91 7.62
C PHE A 86 -3.08 14.73 6.48
N LEU A 87 -3.57 14.06 5.43
CA LEU A 87 -4.22 14.73 4.31
C LEU A 87 -5.51 15.42 4.73
N LYS A 88 -6.38 14.73 5.49
CA LYS A 88 -7.61 15.31 6.03
C LYS A 88 -7.34 16.59 6.81
N ASN A 89 -6.41 16.55 7.75
CA ASN A 89 -6.04 17.70 8.57
C ASN A 89 -5.47 18.86 7.74
N ARG A 90 -4.67 18.57 6.72
CA ARG A 90 -4.12 19.58 5.81
C ARG A 90 -5.23 20.27 5.00
N LEU A 91 -6.19 19.51 4.50
CA LEU A 91 -7.34 20.05 3.76
C LEU A 91 -8.24 20.90 4.65
N GLU A 92 -8.52 20.48 5.88
CA GLU A 92 -9.30 21.26 6.85
C GLU A 92 -8.63 22.59 7.22
N LYS A 93 -7.30 22.59 7.43
CA LYS A 93 -6.54 23.81 7.68
C LYS A 93 -6.60 24.78 6.50
N LYS A 94 -6.50 24.26 5.27
CA LYS A 94 -6.62 25.07 4.05
C LYS A 94 -7.98 25.75 3.95
N LYS A 95 -9.07 24.99 4.13
CA LYS A 95 -10.45 25.52 4.17
C LYS A 95 -10.64 26.61 5.22
N LYS A 96 -10.11 26.41 6.44
CA LYS A 96 -10.21 27.42 7.52
C LYS A 96 -9.46 28.72 7.17
N LYS A 97 -8.33 28.63 6.46
CA LYS A 97 -7.55 29.80 6.04
C LYS A 97 -8.30 30.59 4.95
N GLU A 98 -8.80 29.90 3.93
CA GLU A 98 -9.61 30.49 2.85
C GLU A 98 -10.84 31.23 3.41
N ASN A 99 -11.55 30.63 4.37
CA ASN A 99 -12.71 31.26 5.01
C ASN A 99 -12.36 32.52 5.84
N LYS A 100 -11.16 32.59 6.42
CA LYS A 100 -10.70 33.77 7.18
C LYS A 100 -10.30 34.92 6.26
N GLU A 101 -9.58 34.62 5.18
CA GLU A 101 -9.19 35.59 4.16
C GLU A 101 -10.44 36.19 3.52
N GLN A 102 -11.41 35.36 3.12
CA GLN A 102 -12.65 35.83 2.50
C GLN A 102 -13.49 36.74 3.41
N LYS A 103 -13.53 36.48 4.73
CA LYS A 103 -14.18 37.38 5.69
C LYS A 103 -13.44 38.70 5.90
N SER A 104 -12.12 38.72 5.74
CA SER A 104 -11.31 39.93 5.81
C SER A 104 -11.46 40.84 4.60
N TYR A 105 -11.89 40.32 3.45
CA TYR A 105 -12.14 41.12 2.23
C TYR A 105 -13.55 41.75 2.17
N ILE A 106 -14.48 41.26 3.00
CA ILE A 106 -15.88 41.70 3.03
C ILE A 106 -16.16 42.59 4.27
N SER A 107 -15.19 42.69 5.20
CA SER A 107 -15.16 43.63 6.33
C SER A 107 -14.39 44.88 5.97
#